data_AF-A0A3N0APQ3-F1
#
_entry.id   AF-A0A3N0APQ3-F1
#
_cell.length_a   1.000
_cell.length_b   1.000
_cell.length_c   1.000
_cell.angle_alpha   90.00
_cell.angle_beta   90.00
_cell.angle_gamma   90.00
#
_symmetry.space_group_name_H-M   'P 1'
#
loop_
_entity.id
_entity.type
_entity.pdbx_description
1 polymer ?
#
loop_
_entity_poly.entity_id
_entity_poly.type
_entity_poly.pdbx_seq_one_letter_code
_entity_poly.pdbx_strand_id
1 'polypeptide(L)'
;MAGNVTIDAKLNEKGVVTGAKKIKVSLEEIKKADGSLDWKGVEAGEGAAKKSGDGFTVLKGILANLATAGIAVAAGAVKDFCGQVVEIGKTFESSMSKVSALSGATGEDLATLEAKARELGATTTFSASQAADALGYMALAGWDTQQMLDGVGSVLTLAQAGEMELAAASDLVTDYLSAFNMEASETARMVDVLAYAQANANTTVEGLGMAFKNCAANANAAGMDVETTSAAIAMMANQGLKGSEAGTALNAVLRDMTEKMDDGAIAIGDQSIAVMDAEGNYRDFADILADVEAATDGMGDAEKAAALQSTFTADSIKGLNLMLNAGADEMSGFREELYGCAGTAEETAKAMTDNLGGDIAAMGSALEELSLKIYDYLQEPLRSAVQFITGTVVPGIEGFMT
;
A
#
# COMPACT_ATOMS: atom_id res chain seq x y z
N MET A 1 2.97 37.65 21.63
CA MET A 1 1.94 37.09 22.54
C MET A 1 1.97 35.59 22.34
N ALA A 2 2.30 34.83 23.39
CA ALA A 2 2.46 33.38 23.33
C ALA A 2 1.09 32.70 23.17
N GLY A 3 0.98 31.76 22.23
CA GLY A 3 -0.19 30.90 22.09
C GLY A 3 -0.14 29.80 23.16
N ASN A 4 -0.92 29.95 24.23
CA ASN A 4 -1.16 28.86 25.17
C ASN A 4 -2.09 27.83 24.52
N VAL A 5 -1.66 26.57 24.47
CA VAL A 5 -2.55 25.43 24.19
C VAL A 5 -3.41 25.22 25.44
N THR A 6 -4.72 25.45 25.33
CA THR A 6 -5.67 25.23 26.43
C THR A 6 -6.63 24.12 26.01
N ILE A 7 -6.68 23.04 26.78
CA ILE A 7 -7.59 21.91 26.54
C ILE A 7 -8.77 22.05 27.50
N ASP A 8 -9.94 22.43 26.99
CA ASP A 8 -11.21 22.35 27.74
C ASP A 8 -11.78 20.93 27.57
N ALA A 9 -11.62 20.09 28.60
CA ALA A 9 -12.19 18.74 28.65
C ALA A 9 -13.27 18.65 29.74
N LYS A 10 -14.44 18.09 29.39
CA LYS A 10 -15.41 17.62 30.40
C LYS A 10 -15.08 16.18 30.77
N LEU A 11 -14.83 15.96 32.05
CA LEU A 11 -14.65 14.64 32.65
C LEU A 11 -16.00 14.14 33.18
N ASN A 12 -16.34 12.88 32.94
CA ASN A 12 -17.44 12.24 33.66
C ASN A 12 -16.99 11.83 35.08
N GLU A 13 -17.93 11.37 35.91
CA GLU A 13 -17.67 10.99 37.31
C GLU A 13 -16.65 9.85 37.49
N LYS A 14 -16.24 9.19 36.40
CA LYS A 14 -15.21 8.14 36.38
C LYS A 14 -13.86 8.64 35.83
N GLY A 15 -13.71 9.94 35.55
CA GLY A 15 -12.47 10.53 35.04
C GLY A 15 -12.22 10.29 33.55
N VAL A 16 -13.25 9.89 32.78
CA VAL A 16 -13.14 9.66 31.33
C VAL A 16 -13.58 10.91 30.56
N VAL A 17 -12.77 11.33 29.59
CA VAL A 17 -13.03 12.49 28.72
C VAL A 17 -14.14 12.14 27.71
N THR A 18 -15.22 12.91 27.66
CA THR A 18 -16.42 12.60 26.84
C THR A 18 -16.69 13.61 25.70
N GLY A 19 -15.70 14.42 25.33
CA GLY A 19 -15.75 15.25 24.12
C GLY A 19 -14.72 16.38 24.12
N ALA A 20 -13.94 16.50 23.04
CA ALA A 20 -13.03 17.61 22.80
C ALA A 20 -13.59 18.51 21.70
N LYS A 21 -13.70 19.83 21.94
CA LYS A 21 -14.10 20.82 20.93
C LYS A 21 -12.88 21.65 20.49
N LYS A 22 -12.52 21.50 19.21
CA LYS A 22 -11.60 22.30 18.39
C LYS A 22 -10.12 22.33 18.82
N ILE A 23 -9.30 21.58 18.09
CA ILE A 23 -7.88 21.88 17.88
C ILE A 23 -7.81 22.89 16.73
N LYS A 24 -7.13 24.02 16.92
CA LYS A 24 -6.74 24.93 15.82
C LYS A 24 -5.21 24.94 15.77
N VAL A 25 -4.65 24.14 14.88
CA VAL A 25 -3.29 24.32 14.35
C VAL A 25 -3.46 24.60 12.87
N SER A 26 -2.96 25.72 12.37
CA SER A 26 -3.12 26.05 10.96
C SER A 26 -1.99 25.40 10.15
N LEU A 27 -2.34 24.54 9.18
CA LEU A 27 -1.41 23.92 8.22
C LEU A 27 -0.53 24.96 7.49
N GLU A 28 -1.01 26.21 7.36
CA GLU A 28 -0.23 27.31 6.79
C GLU A 28 0.96 27.76 7.66
N GLU A 29 0.88 27.65 8.99
CA GLU A 29 1.97 28.06 9.89
C GLU A 29 3.12 27.05 9.87
N ILE A 30 2.82 25.75 9.71
CA ILE A 30 3.82 24.69 9.52
C ILE A 30 4.52 24.83 8.16
N LYS A 31 3.76 25.07 7.07
CA LYS A 31 4.32 25.33 5.73
C LYS A 31 5.15 26.62 5.67
N LYS A 32 4.79 27.66 6.42
CA LYS A 32 5.59 28.89 6.55
C LYS A 32 6.84 28.69 7.39
N ALA A 33 6.84 27.77 8.36
CA ALA A 33 8.04 27.43 9.13
C ALA A 33 9.12 26.78 8.25
N ASP A 34 8.76 25.89 7.31
CA ASP A 34 9.71 25.23 6.40
C ASP A 34 10.54 26.23 5.56
N GLY A 35 9.92 27.29 5.03
CA GLY A 35 10.59 28.33 4.23
C GLY A 35 11.26 29.46 5.01
N SER A 36 11.07 29.55 6.33
CA SER A 36 11.58 30.65 7.18
C SER A 36 12.63 30.22 8.21
N LEU A 37 13.02 28.94 8.22
CA LEU A 37 14.09 28.43 9.06
C LEU A 37 15.45 28.96 8.57
N ASP A 38 16.02 29.91 9.32
CA ASP A 38 17.40 30.38 9.12
C ASP A 38 18.39 29.36 9.72
N TRP A 39 18.89 28.47 8.86
CA TRP A 39 19.83 27.40 9.22
C TRP A 39 21.25 27.91 9.54
N LYS A 40 21.56 29.22 9.42
CA LYS A 40 22.88 29.78 9.77
C LYS A 40 23.24 29.68 11.25
N GLY A 41 22.24 29.51 12.12
CA GLY A 41 22.49 29.21 13.55
C GLY A 41 23.09 27.83 13.80
N VAL A 42 22.95 26.89 12.84
CA VAL A 42 23.53 25.54 12.91
C VAL A 42 25.05 25.59 12.66
N GLU A 43 25.53 26.46 11.76
CA GLU A 43 26.97 26.68 11.52
C GLU A 43 27.69 27.28 12.76
N ALA A 44 27.01 28.14 13.51
CA ALA A 44 27.53 28.67 14.77
C ALA A 44 27.60 27.59 15.88
N GLY A 45 26.68 26.63 15.86
CA GLY A 45 26.71 25.43 16.70
C GLY A 45 27.79 24.43 16.30
N GLU A 46 28.07 24.29 15.00
CA GLU A 46 29.11 23.43 14.42
C GLU A 46 30.53 23.83 14.91
N GLY A 47 30.78 25.13 15.01
CA GLY A 47 32.02 25.69 15.57
C GLY A 47 32.20 25.44 17.08
N ALA A 48 31.11 25.27 17.82
CA ALA A 48 31.11 24.88 19.23
C ALA A 48 31.16 23.35 19.42
N ALA A 49 30.54 22.59 18.50
CA ALA A 49 30.47 21.12 18.49
C ALA A 49 31.85 20.47 18.27
N LYS A 50 32.68 21.04 17.37
CA LYS A 50 34.07 20.59 17.15
C LYS A 50 34.97 20.70 18.39
N LYS A 51 34.57 21.44 19.43
CA LYS A 51 35.34 21.61 20.67
C LYS A 51 34.80 20.81 21.86
N SER A 52 33.60 20.25 21.80
CA SER A 52 32.92 19.66 22.98
C SER A 52 32.48 18.21 22.84
N GLY A 53 32.40 17.63 21.64
CA GLY A 53 31.93 16.24 21.47
C GLY A 53 30.46 16.00 21.86
N ASP A 54 29.73 17.04 22.28
CA ASP A 54 28.36 16.94 22.79
C ASP A 54 27.34 17.23 21.69
N GLY A 55 26.77 16.17 21.10
CA GLY A 55 25.59 16.27 20.22
C GLY A 55 24.39 17.00 20.87
N PHE A 56 24.39 17.10 22.20
CA PHE A 56 23.42 17.85 22.99
C PHE A 56 23.45 19.38 22.76
N THR A 57 24.59 19.93 22.31
CA THR A 57 24.73 21.38 22.03
C THR A 57 24.18 21.77 20.66
N VAL A 58 24.37 20.91 19.64
CA VAL A 58 23.78 21.08 18.30
C VAL A 58 22.25 21.04 18.39
N LEU A 59 21.72 20.06 19.13
CA LEU A 59 20.29 19.89 19.35
C LEU A 59 19.65 21.05 20.11
N LYS A 60 20.31 21.61 21.13
CA LYS A 60 19.84 22.84 21.79
C LYS A 60 19.76 24.05 20.85
N GLY A 61 20.71 24.17 19.91
CA GLY A 61 20.70 25.21 18.89
C GLY A 61 19.53 25.07 17.92
N ILE A 62 19.27 23.84 17.45
CA ILE A 62 18.13 23.51 16.58
C ILE A 62 16.80 23.81 17.29
N LEU A 63 16.65 23.39 18.55
CA LEU A 63 15.43 23.63 19.34
C LEU A 63 15.18 25.10 19.64
N ALA A 64 16.25 25.87 19.89
CA ALA A 64 16.14 27.32 20.05
C ALA A 64 15.64 27.99 18.76
N ASN A 65 16.11 27.53 17.59
CA ASN A 65 15.64 28.02 16.30
C ASN A 65 14.17 27.64 16.02
N LEU A 66 13.77 26.40 16.32
CA LEU A 66 12.37 25.96 16.21
C LEU A 66 11.44 26.78 17.11
N ALA A 67 11.87 27.09 18.33
CA ALA A 67 11.14 27.98 19.24
C ALA A 67 10.98 29.41 18.70
N THR A 68 11.97 29.92 17.96
CA THR A 68 11.87 31.23 17.28
C THR A 68 10.99 31.18 16.02
N ALA A 69 10.86 30.02 15.36
CA ALA A 69 9.96 29.77 14.25
C ALA A 69 8.49 29.49 14.68
N GLY A 70 8.19 29.57 15.98
CA GLY A 70 6.83 29.39 16.53
C GLY A 70 6.50 27.98 17.00
N ILE A 71 7.43 27.03 16.92
CA ILE A 71 7.28 25.66 17.43
C ILE A 71 7.72 25.65 18.91
N ALA A 72 6.76 25.83 19.82
CA ALA A 72 7.05 25.91 21.25
C ALA A 72 7.36 24.52 21.85
N VAL A 73 8.64 24.20 22.06
CA VAL A 73 9.08 23.01 22.81
C VAL A 73 9.31 23.40 24.27
N ALA A 74 8.47 22.91 25.20
CA ALA A 74 8.63 23.17 26.62
C ALA A 74 9.97 22.61 27.15
N ALA A 75 10.72 23.37 27.95
CA ALA A 75 12.07 22.99 28.40
C ALA A 75 12.15 21.61 29.12
N GLY A 76 11.06 21.15 29.76
CA GLY A 76 10.96 19.80 30.34
C GLY A 76 10.68 18.70 29.31
N ALA A 77 9.95 19.02 28.24
CA ALA A 77 9.67 18.13 27.11
C ALA A 77 10.82 18.05 26.11
N VAL A 78 11.82 18.93 26.21
CA VAL A 78 13.02 18.92 25.36
C VAL A 78 13.72 17.57 25.43
N LYS A 79 13.97 17.02 26.62
CA LYS A 79 14.68 15.74 26.76
C LYS A 79 13.91 14.58 26.12
N ASP A 80 12.60 14.55 26.31
CA ASP A 80 11.73 13.49 25.78
C ASP A 80 11.61 13.60 24.26
N PHE A 81 11.48 14.83 23.73
CA PHE A 81 11.51 15.10 22.30
C PHE A 81 12.85 14.73 21.67
N CYS A 82 13.98 15.01 22.33
CA CYS A 82 15.30 14.58 21.87
C CYS A 82 15.40 13.04 21.79
N GLY A 83 14.82 12.33 22.77
CA GLY A 83 14.74 10.87 22.74
C GLY A 83 13.93 10.36 21.55
N GLN A 84 12.78 10.98 21.30
CA GLN A 84 11.90 10.65 20.17
C GLN A 84 12.56 10.90 18.82
N VAL A 85 13.26 12.03 18.64
CA VAL A 85 14.01 12.33 17.40
C VAL A 85 15.04 11.24 17.09
N VAL A 86 15.79 10.80 18.10
CA VAL A 86 16.79 9.73 17.94
C VAL A 86 16.12 8.38 17.66
N GLU A 87 14.99 8.09 18.31
CA GLU A 87 14.24 6.85 18.10
C GLU A 87 13.63 6.77 16.70
N ILE A 88 13.01 7.85 16.23
CA ILE A 88 12.48 8.00 14.86
C ILE A 88 13.60 7.82 13.85
N GLY A 89 14.70 8.59 13.99
CA GLY A 89 15.84 8.52 13.08
C GLY A 89 16.46 7.13 12.99
N LYS A 90 16.64 6.46 14.14
CA LYS A 90 17.13 5.08 14.18
C LYS A 90 16.17 4.08 13.52
N THR A 91 14.87 4.28 13.68
CA THR A 91 13.85 3.40 13.10
C THR A 91 13.87 3.52 11.58
N PHE A 92 13.83 4.74 11.07
CA PHE A 92 13.95 5.03 9.66
C PHE A 92 15.27 4.53 9.06
N GLU A 93 16.42 4.80 9.70
CA GLU A 93 17.73 4.31 9.27
C GLU A 93 17.77 2.76 9.23
N SER A 94 17.09 2.09 10.17
CA SER A 94 16.97 0.64 10.18
C SER A 94 16.11 0.13 9.02
N SER A 95 14.97 0.77 8.73
CA SER A 95 14.11 0.43 7.59
C SER A 95 14.85 0.63 6.26
N MET A 96 15.55 1.75 6.08
CA MET A 96 16.38 1.98 4.89
C MET A 96 17.57 1.04 4.78
N SER A 97 18.17 0.62 5.91
CA SER A 97 19.20 -0.42 5.91
C SER A 97 18.64 -1.76 5.43
N LYS A 98 17.40 -2.09 5.79
CA LYS A 98 16.69 -3.28 5.27
C LYS A 98 16.43 -3.14 3.77
N VAL A 99 15.98 -1.97 3.29
CA VAL A 99 15.82 -1.69 1.85
C VAL A 99 17.13 -1.94 1.11
N SER A 100 18.25 -1.36 1.58
CA SER A 100 19.57 -1.54 0.99
C SER A 100 20.01 -3.01 0.96
N ALA A 101 19.82 -3.73 2.07
CA ALA A 101 20.21 -5.13 2.18
C ALA A 101 19.39 -6.07 1.28
N LEU A 102 18.10 -5.78 1.08
CA LEU A 102 17.20 -6.61 0.26
C LEU A 102 17.30 -6.28 -1.23
N SER A 103 17.36 -5.00 -1.58
CA SER A 103 17.44 -4.55 -2.98
C SER A 103 18.86 -4.56 -3.56
N GLY A 104 19.88 -4.52 -2.70
CA GLY A 104 21.26 -4.25 -3.11
C GLY A 104 21.53 -2.78 -3.48
N ALA A 105 20.55 -1.88 -3.34
CA ALA A 105 20.72 -0.46 -3.61
C ALA A 105 21.74 0.18 -2.66
N THR A 106 22.66 0.96 -3.21
CA THR A 106 23.70 1.70 -2.48
C THR A 106 23.94 3.06 -3.13
N GLY A 107 24.64 3.95 -2.44
CA GLY A 107 25.02 5.26 -3.00
C GLY A 107 23.80 6.09 -3.42
N GLU A 108 23.77 6.52 -4.68
CA GLU A 108 22.73 7.40 -5.23
C GLU A 108 21.36 6.73 -5.29
N ASP A 109 21.30 5.43 -5.60
CA ASP A 109 20.04 4.69 -5.66
C ASP A 109 19.37 4.64 -4.28
N LEU A 110 20.14 4.32 -3.24
CA LEU A 110 19.62 4.28 -1.87
C LEU A 110 19.19 5.66 -1.39
N ALA A 111 19.96 6.71 -1.73
CA ALA A 111 19.61 8.09 -1.40
C ALA A 111 18.31 8.53 -2.10
N THR A 112 18.08 8.07 -3.32
CA THR A 112 16.84 8.37 -4.08
C THR A 112 15.64 7.66 -3.45
N LEU A 113 15.78 6.40 -3.04
CA LEU A 113 14.75 5.66 -2.30
C LEU A 113 14.47 6.31 -0.94
N GLU A 114 15.51 6.76 -0.23
CA GLU A 114 15.37 7.48 1.04
C GLU A 114 14.59 8.79 0.86
N ALA A 115 14.97 9.58 -0.15
CA ALA A 115 14.29 10.82 -0.49
C ALA A 115 12.81 10.57 -0.84
N LYS A 116 12.52 9.48 -1.56
CA LYS A 116 11.14 9.12 -1.90
C LYS A 116 10.32 8.72 -0.68
N ALA A 117 10.90 7.92 0.23
CA ALA A 117 10.24 7.54 1.48
C ALA A 117 9.91 8.78 2.34
N ARG A 118 10.85 9.72 2.46
CA ARG A 118 10.66 10.99 3.17
C ARG A 118 9.64 11.90 2.50
N GLU A 119 9.66 12.01 1.17
CA GLU A 119 8.67 12.77 0.39
C GLU A 119 7.25 12.25 0.67
N LEU A 120 7.05 10.94 0.61
CA LEU A 120 5.76 10.30 0.90
C LEU A 120 5.38 10.43 2.37
N GLY A 121 6.35 10.31 3.28
CA GLY A 121 6.20 10.60 4.70
C GLY A 121 5.71 12.03 4.96
N ALA A 122 6.22 13.01 4.23
CA ALA A 122 5.86 14.42 4.43
C ALA A 122 4.52 14.81 3.81
N THR A 123 4.05 14.06 2.81
CA THR A 123 2.91 14.44 1.96
C THR A 123 1.69 13.55 2.11
N THR A 124 1.81 12.40 2.77
CA THR A 124 0.73 11.43 2.98
C THR A 124 0.43 11.24 4.47
N THR A 125 -0.58 10.42 4.78
CA THR A 125 -0.91 10.00 6.15
C THR A 125 0.04 8.92 6.68
N PHE A 126 0.93 8.38 5.83
CA PHE A 126 1.96 7.45 6.24
C PHE A 126 3.23 8.18 6.66
N SER A 127 3.93 7.61 7.63
CA SER A 127 5.25 8.02 8.10
C SER A 127 6.33 7.68 7.06
N ALA A 128 7.46 8.40 7.06
CA ALA A 128 8.62 8.08 6.25
C ALA A 128 9.16 6.67 6.57
N SER A 129 9.09 6.26 7.84
CA SER A 129 9.45 4.89 8.25
C SER A 129 8.52 3.84 7.62
N GLN A 130 7.21 4.09 7.58
CA GLN A 130 6.26 3.20 6.88
C GLN A 130 6.52 3.16 5.38
N ALA A 131 6.79 4.30 4.74
CA ALA A 131 7.16 4.32 3.33
C ALA A 131 8.46 3.53 3.07
N ALA A 132 9.46 3.63 3.95
CA ALA A 132 10.67 2.82 3.88
C ALA A 132 10.39 1.32 4.08
N ASP A 133 9.46 0.95 4.96
CA ASP A 133 9.04 -0.44 5.14
C ASP A 133 8.35 -0.99 3.87
N ALA A 134 7.49 -0.20 3.21
CA ALA A 134 6.91 -0.55 1.90
C ALA A 134 7.99 -0.83 0.85
N LEU A 135 8.97 0.07 0.72
CA LEU A 135 10.13 -0.16 -0.15
C LEU A 135 10.85 -1.46 0.22
N GLY A 136 10.95 -1.80 1.51
CA GLY A 136 11.55 -3.03 1.97
C GLY A 136 10.78 -4.28 1.56
N TYR A 137 9.44 -4.23 1.55
CA TYR A 137 8.59 -5.32 1.04
C TYR A 137 8.70 -5.45 -0.48
N MET A 138 8.71 -4.33 -1.21
CA MET A 138 8.88 -4.33 -2.67
C MET A 138 10.27 -4.87 -3.07
N ALA A 139 11.33 -4.49 -2.35
CA ALA A 139 12.66 -5.05 -2.52
C ALA A 139 12.69 -6.56 -2.25
N LEU A 140 11.93 -7.05 -1.25
CA LEU A 140 11.81 -8.49 -0.97
C LEU A 140 11.13 -9.24 -2.13
N ALA A 141 10.17 -8.61 -2.79
CA ALA A 141 9.53 -9.11 -4.01
C ALA A 141 10.42 -9.02 -5.26
N GLY A 142 11.67 -8.54 -5.11
CA GLY A 142 12.67 -8.49 -6.18
C GLY A 142 12.57 -7.27 -7.08
N TRP A 143 11.83 -6.23 -6.68
CA TRP A 143 11.74 -4.99 -7.45
C TRP A 143 13.04 -4.19 -7.38
N ASP A 144 13.42 -3.61 -8.52
CA ASP A 144 14.56 -2.71 -8.59
C ASP A 144 14.22 -1.29 -8.08
N THR A 145 15.23 -0.44 -8.01
CA THR A 145 15.10 0.95 -7.55
C THR A 145 14.00 1.72 -8.30
N GLN A 146 13.94 1.61 -9.62
CA GLN A 146 13.01 2.40 -10.42
C GLN A 146 11.58 1.88 -10.25
N GLN A 147 11.40 0.56 -10.27
CA GLN A 147 10.10 -0.08 -9.99
C GLN A 147 9.58 0.32 -8.61
N MET A 148 10.45 0.32 -7.60
CA MET A 148 10.12 0.77 -6.25
C MET A 148 9.68 2.23 -6.21
N LEU A 149 10.41 3.13 -6.87
CA LEU A 149 10.07 4.56 -6.93
C LEU A 149 8.71 4.81 -7.59
N ASP A 150 8.40 4.06 -8.65
CA ASP A 150 7.16 4.21 -9.42
C ASP A 150 5.95 3.61 -8.70
N GLY A 151 6.13 2.51 -7.95
CA GLY A 151 5.01 1.78 -7.32
C GLY A 151 4.71 2.14 -5.87
N VAL A 152 5.69 2.60 -5.09
CA VAL A 152 5.51 2.73 -3.62
C VAL A 152 4.35 3.64 -3.23
N GLY A 153 4.11 4.72 -3.97
CA GLY A 153 2.99 5.63 -3.73
C GLY A 153 1.63 4.95 -3.92
N SER A 154 1.52 4.10 -4.95
CA SER A 154 0.31 3.33 -5.23
C SER A 154 0.09 2.24 -4.18
N VAL A 155 1.15 1.61 -3.68
CA VAL A 155 1.06 0.63 -2.57
C VAL A 155 0.55 1.29 -1.28
N LEU A 156 1.08 2.47 -0.92
CA LEU A 156 0.57 3.24 0.22
C LEU A 156 -0.90 3.63 0.01
N THR A 157 -1.26 4.04 -1.21
CA THR A 157 -2.64 4.40 -1.57
C THR A 157 -3.57 3.21 -1.44
N LEU A 158 -3.17 2.02 -1.90
CA LEU A 158 -3.96 0.80 -1.74
C LEU A 158 -4.10 0.41 -0.27
N ALA A 159 -3.03 0.51 0.53
CA ALA A 159 -3.09 0.24 1.96
C ALA A 159 -4.14 1.13 2.64
N GLN A 160 -4.19 2.42 2.27
CA GLN A 160 -5.17 3.37 2.80
C GLN A 160 -6.59 3.10 2.29
N ALA A 161 -6.79 2.91 0.98
CA ALA A 161 -8.10 2.73 0.35
C ALA A 161 -8.72 1.35 0.65
N GLY A 162 -7.88 0.33 0.77
CA GLY A 162 -8.25 -1.04 1.10
C GLY A 162 -8.36 -1.33 2.60
N GLU A 163 -8.04 -0.35 3.46
CA GLU A 163 -7.86 -0.56 4.91
C GLU A 163 -6.94 -1.75 5.24
N MET A 164 -5.86 -1.89 4.47
CA MET A 164 -4.94 -3.02 4.56
C MET A 164 -3.66 -2.66 5.31
N GLU A 165 -3.08 -3.66 5.97
CA GLU A 165 -1.70 -3.57 6.45
C GLU A 165 -0.74 -3.39 5.28
N LEU A 166 0.25 -2.51 5.46
CA LEU A 166 1.15 -2.09 4.39
C LEU A 166 1.94 -3.26 3.77
N ALA A 167 2.33 -4.23 4.61
CA ALA A 167 2.97 -5.47 4.15
C ALA A 167 2.07 -6.25 3.20
N ALA A 168 0.80 -6.43 3.58
CA ALA A 168 -0.17 -7.18 2.77
C ALA A 168 -0.53 -6.44 1.47
N ALA A 169 -0.64 -5.12 1.52
CA ALA A 169 -0.83 -4.30 0.32
C ALA A 169 0.38 -4.40 -0.64
N SER A 170 1.60 -4.37 -0.09
CA SER A 170 2.83 -4.54 -0.86
C SER A 170 2.87 -5.91 -1.53
N ASP A 171 2.71 -6.99 -0.75
CA ASP A 171 2.72 -8.37 -1.25
C ASP A 171 1.66 -8.57 -2.35
N LEU A 172 0.43 -8.09 -2.12
CA LEU A 172 -0.67 -8.22 -3.09
C LEU A 172 -0.32 -7.56 -4.42
N VAL A 173 0.15 -6.32 -4.38
CA VAL A 173 0.52 -5.57 -5.58
C VAL A 173 1.68 -6.27 -6.31
N THR A 174 2.74 -6.61 -5.59
CA THR A 174 3.95 -7.17 -6.21
C THR A 174 3.71 -8.57 -6.79
N ASP A 175 2.95 -9.42 -6.09
CA ASP A 175 2.66 -10.78 -6.53
C ASP A 175 1.76 -10.80 -7.76
N TYR A 176 0.71 -9.97 -7.78
CA TYR A 176 -0.29 -10.06 -8.84
C TYR A 176 -0.01 -9.16 -10.04
N LEU A 177 0.79 -8.09 -9.92
CA LEU A 177 1.40 -7.48 -11.10
C LEU A 177 2.21 -8.53 -11.87
N SER A 178 3.03 -9.31 -11.16
CA SER A 178 3.80 -10.39 -11.76
C SER A 178 2.91 -11.49 -12.34
N ALA A 179 1.85 -11.91 -11.64
CA ALA A 179 0.92 -12.95 -12.11
C ALA A 179 0.15 -12.55 -13.37
N PHE A 180 -0.21 -11.26 -13.51
CA PHE A 180 -0.85 -10.70 -14.70
C PHE A 180 0.16 -10.20 -15.75
N ASN A 181 1.47 -10.42 -15.55
CA ASN A 181 2.53 -9.98 -16.44
C ASN A 181 2.48 -8.46 -16.74
N MET A 182 2.11 -7.68 -15.72
CA MET A 182 2.03 -6.22 -15.76
C MET A 182 3.35 -5.59 -15.35
N GLU A 183 3.66 -4.42 -15.90
CA GLU A 183 4.85 -3.64 -15.53
C GLU A 183 4.63 -2.87 -14.22
N ALA A 184 5.71 -2.52 -13.51
CA ALA A 184 5.63 -1.73 -12.28
C ALA A 184 4.97 -0.35 -12.50
N SER A 185 5.10 0.23 -13.70
CA SER A 185 4.39 1.46 -14.08
C SER A 185 2.87 1.31 -14.15
N GLU A 186 2.36 0.07 -14.21
CA GLU A 186 0.92 -0.23 -14.19
C GLU A 186 0.39 -0.47 -12.77
N THR A 187 1.21 -0.27 -11.73
CA THR A 187 0.78 -0.43 -10.33
C THR A 187 -0.47 0.39 -10.02
N ALA A 188 -0.53 1.63 -10.48
CA ALA A 188 -1.68 2.50 -10.25
C ALA A 188 -2.98 1.91 -10.84
N ARG A 189 -2.91 1.38 -12.07
CA ARG A 189 -4.04 0.71 -12.75
C ARG A 189 -4.54 -0.48 -11.92
N MET A 190 -3.64 -1.35 -11.46
CA MET A 190 -4.04 -2.49 -10.63
C MET A 190 -4.70 -2.04 -9.31
N VAL A 191 -4.12 -1.04 -8.65
CA VAL A 191 -4.62 -0.50 -7.39
C VAL A 191 -6.00 0.15 -7.56
N ASP A 192 -6.22 0.87 -8.66
CA ASP A 192 -7.52 1.45 -9.01
C ASP A 192 -8.58 0.37 -9.25
N VAL A 193 -8.25 -0.69 -10.00
CA VAL A 193 -9.15 -1.84 -10.26
C VAL A 193 -9.58 -2.50 -8.95
N LEU A 194 -8.64 -2.73 -8.04
CA LEU A 194 -8.91 -3.32 -6.73
C LEU A 194 -9.80 -2.42 -5.85
N ALA A 195 -9.49 -1.13 -5.79
CA ALA A 195 -10.26 -0.16 -5.01
C ALA A 195 -11.68 0.00 -5.57
N TYR A 196 -11.82 0.09 -6.90
CA TYR A 196 -13.12 0.17 -7.57
C TYR A 196 -13.96 -1.08 -7.33
N ALA A 197 -13.37 -2.27 -7.46
CA ALA A 197 -14.05 -3.51 -7.21
C ALA A 197 -14.51 -3.64 -5.74
N GLN A 198 -13.70 -3.22 -4.77
CA GLN A 198 -14.12 -3.15 -3.37
C GLN A 198 -15.29 -2.17 -3.14
N ALA A 199 -15.28 -1.01 -3.81
CA ALA A 199 -16.30 0.01 -3.61
C ALA A 199 -17.65 -0.37 -4.27
N ASN A 200 -17.61 -1.12 -5.36
CA ASN A 200 -18.79 -1.37 -6.22
C ASN A 200 -19.25 -2.83 -6.29
N ALA A 201 -18.53 -3.76 -5.66
CA ALA A 201 -18.95 -5.15 -5.53
C ALA A 201 -18.86 -5.61 -4.07
N ASN A 202 -19.52 -6.72 -3.76
CA ASN A 202 -19.60 -7.28 -2.42
C ASN A 202 -18.30 -8.02 -2.02
N THR A 203 -17.14 -7.38 -2.18
CA THR A 203 -15.81 -7.93 -1.90
C THR A 203 -14.94 -6.90 -1.17
N THR A 204 -13.71 -7.28 -0.81
CA THR A 204 -12.67 -6.39 -0.30
C THR A 204 -11.41 -6.57 -1.11
N VAL A 205 -10.45 -5.65 -1.02
CA VAL A 205 -9.14 -5.81 -1.65
C VAL A 205 -8.45 -7.09 -1.16
N GLU A 206 -8.51 -7.39 0.14
CA GLU A 206 -8.00 -8.66 0.69
C GLU A 206 -8.74 -9.88 0.10
N GLY A 207 -10.07 -9.78 -0.06
CA GLY A 207 -10.88 -10.80 -0.71
C GLY A 207 -10.47 -11.06 -2.17
N LEU A 208 -10.23 -9.99 -2.93
CA LEU A 208 -9.71 -10.08 -4.29
C LEU A 208 -8.32 -10.71 -4.32
N GLY A 209 -7.42 -10.28 -3.43
CA GLY A 209 -6.10 -10.89 -3.27
C GLY A 209 -6.14 -12.39 -2.95
N MET A 210 -7.06 -12.82 -2.08
CA MET A 210 -7.29 -14.24 -1.81
C MET A 210 -7.82 -15.01 -3.03
N ALA A 211 -8.69 -14.39 -3.84
CA ALA A 211 -9.20 -14.99 -5.06
C ALA A 211 -8.10 -15.10 -6.13
N PHE A 212 -7.33 -14.04 -6.36
CA PHE A 212 -6.22 -14.00 -7.30
C PHE A 212 -5.17 -15.06 -7.01
N LYS A 213 -4.90 -15.35 -5.74
CA LYS A 213 -4.00 -16.44 -5.33
C LYS A 213 -4.31 -17.77 -6.02
N ASN A 214 -5.58 -18.02 -6.29
CA ASN A 214 -6.05 -19.28 -6.83
C ASN A 214 -6.27 -19.25 -8.35
N CYS A 215 -6.35 -18.08 -8.98
CA CYS A 215 -6.73 -17.98 -10.39
C CYS A 215 -5.88 -17.06 -11.27
N ALA A 216 -5.16 -16.06 -10.73
CA ALA A 216 -4.55 -15.00 -11.52
C ALA A 216 -3.62 -15.53 -12.63
N ALA A 217 -2.73 -16.47 -12.31
CA ALA A 217 -1.81 -17.05 -13.29
C ALA A 217 -2.54 -17.78 -14.43
N ASN A 218 -3.60 -18.53 -14.12
CA ASN A 218 -4.37 -19.27 -15.12
C ASN A 218 -5.33 -18.36 -15.89
N ALA A 219 -5.84 -17.30 -15.26
CA ALA A 219 -6.63 -16.26 -15.91
C ALA A 219 -5.78 -15.53 -16.96
N ASN A 220 -4.58 -15.09 -16.58
CA ASN A 220 -3.63 -14.48 -17.51
C ASN A 220 -3.24 -15.45 -18.64
N ALA A 221 -2.96 -16.72 -18.33
CA ALA A 221 -2.69 -17.73 -19.36
C ALA A 221 -3.88 -17.99 -20.29
N ALA A 222 -5.10 -17.74 -19.82
CA ALA A 222 -6.33 -17.77 -20.60
C ALA A 222 -6.66 -16.42 -21.29
N GLY A 223 -5.72 -15.48 -21.32
CA GLY A 223 -5.87 -14.17 -21.96
C GLY A 223 -6.67 -13.14 -21.17
N MET A 224 -7.04 -13.42 -19.92
CA MET A 224 -7.75 -12.47 -19.06
C MET A 224 -6.77 -11.52 -18.37
N ASP A 225 -7.07 -10.23 -18.41
CA ASP A 225 -6.37 -9.21 -17.63
C ASP A 225 -6.95 -9.05 -16.22
N VAL A 226 -6.39 -8.10 -15.46
CA VAL A 226 -6.78 -7.84 -14.07
C VAL A 226 -8.22 -7.34 -13.98
N GLU A 227 -8.72 -6.55 -14.93
CA GLU A 227 -10.10 -6.06 -14.99
C GLU A 227 -11.08 -7.19 -15.25
N THR A 228 -10.83 -7.99 -16.29
CA THR A 228 -11.71 -9.11 -16.65
C THR A 228 -11.75 -10.15 -15.53
N THR A 229 -10.60 -10.43 -14.90
CA THR A 229 -10.53 -11.35 -13.77
C THR A 229 -11.25 -10.79 -12.54
N SER A 230 -11.07 -9.49 -12.24
CA SER A 230 -11.77 -8.82 -11.14
C SER A 230 -13.27 -8.79 -11.34
N ALA A 231 -13.74 -8.56 -12.57
CA ALA A 231 -15.16 -8.59 -12.91
C ALA A 231 -15.78 -9.98 -12.69
N ALA A 232 -15.12 -11.06 -13.15
CA ALA A 232 -15.58 -12.43 -12.89
C ALA A 232 -15.72 -12.72 -11.39
N ILE A 233 -14.71 -12.31 -10.61
CA ILE A 233 -14.73 -12.48 -9.15
C ILE A 233 -15.82 -11.63 -8.50
N ALA A 234 -15.99 -10.39 -8.94
CA ALA A 234 -16.99 -9.46 -8.44
C ALA A 234 -18.42 -9.99 -8.64
N MET A 235 -18.73 -10.56 -9.81
CA MET A 235 -20.04 -11.19 -10.07
C MET A 235 -20.34 -12.33 -9.10
N MET A 236 -19.36 -13.21 -8.88
CA MET A 236 -19.50 -14.29 -7.89
C MET A 236 -19.65 -13.73 -6.47
N ALA A 237 -18.89 -12.69 -6.13
CA ALA A 237 -18.92 -12.05 -4.82
C ALA A 237 -20.27 -11.40 -4.51
N ASN A 238 -20.89 -10.76 -5.51
CA ASN A 238 -22.23 -10.18 -5.41
C ASN A 238 -23.30 -11.22 -5.08
N GLN A 239 -23.10 -12.46 -5.50
CA GLN A 239 -23.96 -13.60 -5.16
C GLN A 239 -23.50 -14.40 -3.94
N GLY A 240 -22.48 -13.91 -3.22
CA GLY A 240 -22.05 -14.45 -1.93
C GLY A 240 -20.88 -15.44 -1.99
N LEU A 241 -20.32 -15.74 -3.17
CA LEU A 241 -19.11 -16.55 -3.30
C LEU A 241 -17.88 -15.64 -3.40
N LYS A 242 -17.04 -15.60 -2.36
CA LYS A 242 -15.99 -14.58 -2.21
C LYS A 242 -14.63 -15.20 -1.87
N GLY A 243 -13.59 -14.37 -1.96
CA GLY A 243 -12.25 -14.74 -1.50
C GLY A 243 -11.69 -15.93 -2.27
N SER A 244 -10.93 -16.76 -1.56
CA SER A 244 -10.29 -17.96 -2.12
C SER A 244 -11.26 -18.87 -2.87
N GLU A 245 -12.50 -19.04 -2.40
CA GLU A 245 -13.47 -19.93 -3.06
C GLU A 245 -13.89 -19.41 -4.44
N ALA A 246 -14.06 -18.10 -4.58
CA ALA A 246 -14.36 -17.47 -5.87
C ALA A 246 -13.20 -17.70 -6.85
N GLY A 247 -11.96 -17.47 -6.39
CA GLY A 247 -10.76 -17.76 -7.18
C GLY A 247 -10.65 -19.22 -7.59
N THR A 248 -10.89 -20.17 -6.68
CA THR A 248 -10.89 -21.60 -7.01
C THR A 248 -11.96 -21.96 -8.03
N ALA A 249 -13.15 -21.39 -7.91
CA ALA A 249 -14.24 -21.64 -8.85
C ALA A 249 -13.93 -21.09 -10.25
N LEU A 250 -13.42 -19.85 -10.36
CA LEU A 250 -12.96 -19.30 -11.65
C LEU A 250 -11.85 -20.15 -12.26
N ASN A 251 -10.87 -20.55 -11.45
CA ASN A 251 -9.79 -21.43 -11.90
C ASN A 251 -10.30 -22.77 -12.44
N ALA A 252 -11.34 -23.34 -11.81
CA ALA A 252 -11.96 -24.57 -12.30
C ALA A 252 -12.71 -24.37 -13.63
N VAL A 253 -13.37 -23.22 -13.82
CA VAL A 253 -14.02 -22.86 -15.10
C VAL A 253 -12.98 -22.78 -16.21
N LEU A 254 -11.88 -22.05 -15.98
CA LEU A 254 -10.79 -21.92 -16.95
C LEU A 254 -10.14 -23.26 -17.27
N ARG A 255 -9.83 -24.07 -16.24
CA ARG A 255 -9.30 -25.42 -16.42
C ARG A 255 -10.20 -26.27 -17.30
N ASP A 256 -11.49 -26.36 -16.98
CA ASP A 256 -12.42 -27.23 -17.71
C ASP A 256 -12.62 -26.74 -19.14
N MET A 257 -12.66 -25.41 -19.35
CA MET A 257 -12.68 -24.82 -20.68
C MET A 257 -11.46 -25.24 -21.51
N THR A 258 -10.26 -25.17 -20.93
CA THR A 258 -9.03 -25.61 -21.61
C THR A 258 -9.00 -27.12 -21.85
N GLU A 259 -9.34 -27.94 -20.86
CA GLU A 259 -9.26 -29.40 -20.96
C GLU A 259 -10.28 -30.00 -21.94
N LYS A 260 -11.43 -29.36 -22.08
CA LYS A 260 -12.52 -29.81 -22.97
C LYS A 260 -12.52 -29.15 -24.33
N MET A 261 -11.61 -28.21 -24.56
CA MET A 261 -11.45 -27.58 -25.86
C MET A 261 -11.06 -28.63 -26.91
N ASP A 262 -11.87 -28.76 -27.95
CA ASP A 262 -11.60 -29.57 -29.13
C ASP A 262 -11.75 -28.69 -30.37
N ASP A 263 -10.73 -28.67 -31.23
CA ASP A 263 -10.64 -27.76 -32.39
C ASP A 263 -11.01 -26.28 -32.09
N GLY A 264 -10.65 -25.79 -30.90
CA GLY A 264 -10.89 -24.41 -30.48
C GLY A 264 -12.27 -24.10 -29.91
N ALA A 265 -13.11 -25.12 -29.68
CA ALA A 265 -14.46 -24.96 -29.14
C ALA A 265 -14.76 -25.91 -27.98
N ILE A 266 -15.75 -25.56 -27.15
CA ILE A 266 -16.33 -26.42 -26.12
C ILE A 266 -17.80 -26.74 -26.45
N ALA A 267 -18.33 -27.85 -25.94
CA ALA A 267 -19.72 -28.22 -26.14
C ALA A 267 -20.59 -27.73 -24.96
N ILE A 268 -21.74 -27.13 -25.25
CA ILE A 268 -22.76 -26.77 -24.25
C ILE A 268 -24.10 -27.30 -24.74
N GLY A 269 -24.49 -28.46 -24.22
CA GLY A 269 -25.58 -29.24 -24.80
C GLY A 269 -25.26 -29.60 -26.24
N ASP A 270 -26.15 -29.23 -27.17
CA ASP A 270 -25.97 -29.46 -28.62
C ASP A 270 -25.25 -28.30 -29.32
N GLN A 271 -24.90 -27.22 -28.60
CA GLN A 271 -24.22 -26.05 -29.16
C GLN A 271 -22.70 -26.18 -29.04
N SER A 272 -21.98 -25.65 -30.02
CA SER A 272 -20.52 -25.55 -30.02
C SER A 272 -20.13 -24.09 -29.84
N ILE A 273 -19.40 -23.82 -28.76
CA ILE A 273 -18.98 -22.47 -28.36
C ILE A 273 -17.50 -22.32 -28.63
N ALA A 274 -17.13 -21.43 -29.55
CA ALA A 274 -15.72 -21.13 -29.80
C ALA A 274 -15.10 -20.49 -28.55
N VAL A 275 -13.93 -20.96 -28.15
CA VAL A 275 -13.15 -20.43 -27.02
C VAL A 275 -11.78 -19.94 -27.47
N MET A 276 -11.38 -20.30 -28.68
CA MET A 276 -10.15 -19.88 -29.33
C MET A 276 -10.48 -19.07 -30.60
N ASP A 277 -9.69 -18.03 -30.87
CA ASP A 277 -9.77 -17.25 -32.10
C ASP A 277 -9.02 -17.94 -33.27
N ALA A 278 -9.03 -17.31 -34.44
CA ALA A 278 -8.37 -17.84 -35.64
C ALA A 278 -6.83 -17.81 -35.55
N GLU A 279 -6.27 -17.03 -34.64
CA GLU A 279 -4.84 -16.86 -34.41
C GLU A 279 -4.28 -17.83 -33.35
N GLY A 280 -5.18 -18.56 -32.66
CA GLY A 280 -4.83 -19.54 -31.64
C GLY A 280 -4.82 -18.98 -30.22
N ASN A 281 -5.31 -17.76 -30.01
CA ASN A 281 -5.46 -17.17 -28.69
C ASN A 281 -6.83 -17.48 -28.12
N TYR A 282 -6.97 -17.40 -26.80
CA TYR A 282 -8.29 -17.41 -26.18
C TYR A 282 -9.11 -16.21 -26.67
N ARG A 283 -10.40 -16.46 -26.94
CA ARG A 283 -11.37 -15.40 -27.11
C ARG A 283 -11.57 -14.64 -25.81
N ASP A 284 -12.15 -13.45 -25.92
CA ASP A 284 -12.56 -12.66 -24.77
C ASP A 284 -13.48 -13.46 -23.85
N PHE A 285 -13.17 -13.48 -22.55
CA PHE A 285 -13.92 -14.30 -21.60
C PHE A 285 -15.37 -13.84 -21.45
N ALA A 286 -15.67 -12.55 -21.57
CA ALA A 286 -17.05 -12.07 -21.50
C ALA A 286 -17.85 -12.50 -22.73
N ASP A 287 -17.24 -12.50 -23.92
CA ASP A 287 -17.88 -13.04 -25.13
C ASP A 287 -18.14 -14.54 -25.01
N ILE A 288 -17.19 -15.31 -24.48
CA ILE A 288 -17.38 -16.75 -24.23
C ILE A 288 -18.53 -16.95 -23.25
N LEU A 289 -18.58 -16.19 -22.15
CA LEU A 289 -19.65 -16.27 -21.17
C LEU A 289 -21.01 -15.93 -21.78
N ALA A 290 -21.09 -14.92 -22.65
CA ALA A 290 -22.30 -14.54 -23.38
C ALA A 290 -22.79 -15.65 -24.31
N ASP A 291 -21.87 -16.31 -25.03
CA ASP A 291 -22.21 -17.44 -25.90
C ASP A 291 -22.72 -18.65 -25.09
N VAL A 292 -22.12 -18.93 -23.93
CA VAL A 292 -22.60 -19.97 -22.99
C VAL A 292 -23.98 -19.61 -22.42
N GLU A 293 -24.20 -18.34 -22.08
CA GLU A 293 -25.50 -17.85 -21.62
C GLU A 293 -26.57 -18.06 -22.71
N ALA A 294 -26.30 -17.61 -23.94
CA ALA A 294 -27.20 -17.77 -25.08
C ALA A 294 -27.49 -19.25 -25.41
N ALA A 295 -26.48 -20.12 -25.29
CA ALA A 295 -26.64 -21.57 -25.52
C ALA A 295 -27.52 -22.25 -24.46
N THR A 296 -27.71 -21.63 -23.31
CA THR A 296 -28.55 -22.16 -22.21
C THR A 296 -29.84 -21.36 -22.00
N ASP A 297 -30.09 -20.34 -22.82
CA ASP A 297 -31.30 -19.51 -22.73
C ASP A 297 -32.56 -20.33 -23.05
N GLY A 298 -33.62 -20.08 -22.29
CA GLY A 298 -34.90 -20.79 -22.42
C GLY A 298 -34.92 -22.26 -21.95
N MET A 299 -33.77 -22.84 -21.57
CA MET A 299 -33.72 -24.20 -20.99
C MET A 299 -34.31 -24.23 -19.58
N GLY A 300 -34.95 -25.34 -19.20
CA GLY A 300 -35.32 -25.59 -17.81
C GLY A 300 -34.11 -25.95 -16.95
N ASP A 301 -34.19 -25.77 -15.62
CA ASP A 301 -33.05 -25.96 -14.69
C ASP A 301 -32.30 -27.28 -14.88
N ALA A 302 -33.02 -28.39 -15.03
CA ALA A 302 -32.43 -29.72 -15.22
C ALA A 302 -31.74 -29.88 -16.58
N GLU A 303 -32.28 -29.26 -17.62
CA GLU A 303 -31.73 -29.27 -18.98
C GLU A 303 -30.47 -28.41 -19.05
N LYS A 304 -30.52 -27.20 -18.49
CA LYS A 304 -29.35 -26.31 -18.35
C LYS A 304 -28.21 -26.99 -17.59
N ALA A 305 -28.53 -27.64 -16.47
CA ALA A 305 -27.53 -28.38 -15.70
C ALA A 305 -26.88 -29.51 -16.52
N ALA A 306 -27.68 -30.28 -17.27
CA ALA A 306 -27.16 -31.34 -18.13
C ALA A 306 -26.31 -30.80 -19.29
N ALA A 307 -26.72 -29.69 -19.91
CA ALA A 307 -25.98 -29.02 -20.98
C ALA A 307 -24.59 -28.57 -20.50
N LEU A 308 -24.51 -27.92 -19.33
CA LEU A 308 -23.24 -27.48 -18.75
C LEU A 308 -22.35 -28.65 -18.33
N GLN A 309 -22.92 -29.73 -17.77
CA GLN A 309 -22.19 -30.92 -17.33
C GLN A 309 -21.47 -31.69 -18.45
N SER A 310 -21.81 -31.42 -19.72
CA SER A 310 -21.09 -32.00 -20.86
C SER A 310 -19.62 -31.52 -20.94
N THR A 311 -19.35 -30.32 -20.43
CA THR A 311 -18.02 -29.68 -20.44
C THR A 311 -17.51 -29.43 -19.02
N PHE A 312 -18.35 -28.84 -18.17
CA PHE A 312 -17.95 -28.33 -16.87
C PHE A 312 -18.18 -29.36 -15.75
N THR A 313 -17.20 -29.47 -14.85
CA THR A 313 -17.29 -30.28 -13.63
C THR A 313 -18.15 -29.60 -12.56
N ALA A 314 -18.50 -30.32 -11.49
CA ALA A 314 -19.30 -29.76 -10.40
C ALA A 314 -18.65 -28.50 -9.75
N ASP A 315 -17.32 -28.47 -9.68
CA ASP A 315 -16.58 -27.36 -9.07
C ASP A 315 -16.64 -26.09 -9.93
N SER A 316 -16.55 -26.22 -11.26
CA SER A 316 -16.64 -25.09 -12.19
C SER A 316 -18.07 -24.61 -12.38
N ILE A 317 -19.05 -25.53 -12.43
CA ILE A 317 -20.47 -25.19 -12.53
C ILE A 317 -20.91 -24.28 -11.39
N LYS A 318 -20.35 -24.45 -10.17
CA LYS A 318 -20.65 -23.54 -9.05
C LYS A 318 -20.34 -22.08 -9.41
N GLY A 319 -19.13 -21.80 -9.91
CA GLY A 319 -18.73 -20.44 -10.30
C GLY A 319 -19.44 -19.96 -11.56
N LEU A 320 -19.52 -20.82 -12.57
CA LEU A 320 -20.16 -20.52 -13.85
C LEU A 320 -21.63 -20.18 -13.69
N ASN A 321 -22.39 -20.93 -12.90
CA ASN A 321 -23.79 -20.61 -12.66
C ASN A 321 -23.98 -19.25 -11.99
N LEU A 322 -23.10 -18.87 -11.06
CA LEU A 322 -23.17 -17.53 -10.45
C LEU A 322 -22.90 -16.47 -11.52
N MET A 323 -21.86 -16.62 -12.34
CA MET A 323 -21.61 -15.67 -13.43
C MET A 323 -22.78 -15.59 -14.42
N LEU A 324 -23.34 -16.73 -14.84
CA LEU A 324 -24.51 -16.78 -15.73
C LEU A 324 -25.79 -16.21 -15.09
N ASN A 325 -25.94 -16.30 -13.77
CA ASN A 325 -27.09 -15.73 -13.06
C ASN A 325 -27.03 -14.20 -12.96
N ALA A 326 -25.82 -13.63 -12.89
CA ALA A 326 -25.64 -12.18 -12.97
C ALA A 326 -25.72 -11.71 -14.44
N GLY A 327 -25.26 -12.53 -15.38
CA GLY A 327 -25.41 -12.32 -16.82
C GLY A 327 -24.18 -11.67 -17.46
N ALA A 328 -23.91 -12.02 -18.71
CA ALA A 328 -22.73 -11.56 -19.44
C ALA A 328 -22.76 -10.05 -19.74
N ASP A 329 -23.94 -9.44 -19.81
CA ASP A 329 -24.10 -7.99 -19.92
C ASP A 329 -23.60 -7.28 -18.65
N GLU A 330 -23.90 -7.82 -17.45
CA GLU A 330 -23.40 -7.27 -16.18
C GLU A 330 -21.88 -7.44 -16.07
N MET A 331 -21.35 -8.61 -16.47
CA MET A 331 -19.89 -8.84 -16.58
C MET A 331 -19.22 -7.77 -17.43
N SER A 332 -19.75 -7.56 -18.64
CA SER A 332 -19.17 -6.65 -19.63
C SER A 332 -19.26 -5.19 -19.19
N GLY A 333 -20.39 -4.79 -18.62
CA GLY A 333 -20.59 -3.45 -18.07
C GLY A 333 -19.63 -3.15 -16.91
N PHE A 334 -19.56 -4.06 -15.93
CA PHE A 334 -18.65 -3.88 -14.78
C PHE A 334 -17.18 -3.90 -15.19
N ARG A 335 -16.81 -4.74 -16.16
CA ARG A 335 -15.45 -4.73 -16.74
C ARG A 335 -15.12 -3.39 -17.40
N GLU A 336 -16.03 -2.83 -18.19
CA GLU A 336 -15.81 -1.52 -18.83
C GLU A 336 -15.62 -0.42 -17.79
N GLU A 337 -16.39 -0.46 -16.71
CA GLU A 337 -16.20 0.45 -15.57
C GLU A 337 -14.82 0.29 -14.93
N LEU A 338 -14.32 -0.94 -14.78
CA LEU A 338 -12.96 -1.21 -14.30
C LEU A 338 -11.88 -0.68 -15.24
N TYR A 339 -12.05 -0.77 -16.56
CA TYR A 339 -11.11 -0.13 -17.50
C TYR A 339 -11.11 1.40 -17.37
N GLY A 340 -12.25 1.99 -17.00
CA GLY A 340 -12.43 3.43 -16.81
C GLY A 340 -12.13 3.95 -15.41
N CYS A 341 -11.70 3.12 -14.46
CA CYS A 341 -11.68 3.47 -13.03
C CYS A 341 -10.43 4.23 -12.54
N ALA A 342 -9.61 4.75 -13.45
CA ALA A 342 -8.37 5.44 -13.09
C ALA A 342 -8.59 6.56 -12.05
N GLY A 343 -7.79 6.57 -10.98
CA GLY A 343 -7.87 7.51 -9.87
C GLY A 343 -8.80 7.08 -8.72
N THR A 344 -9.57 5.99 -8.86
CA THR A 344 -10.51 5.54 -7.82
C THR A 344 -9.83 5.28 -6.49
N ALA A 345 -8.64 4.68 -6.48
CA ALA A 345 -7.94 4.39 -5.23
C ALA A 345 -7.50 5.68 -4.53
N GLU A 346 -7.00 6.66 -5.29
CA GLU A 346 -6.58 7.95 -4.74
C GLU A 346 -7.78 8.75 -4.19
N GLU A 347 -8.90 8.77 -4.92
CA GLU A 347 -10.14 9.42 -4.47
C GLU A 347 -10.69 8.76 -3.20
N THR A 348 -10.67 7.43 -3.15
CA THR A 348 -11.09 6.66 -1.98
C THR A 348 -10.20 6.95 -0.78
N ALA A 349 -8.87 6.86 -0.94
CA ALA A 349 -7.91 7.16 0.11
C ALA A 349 -8.06 8.61 0.64
N LYS A 350 -8.25 9.58 -0.25
CA LYS A 350 -8.53 10.98 0.12
C LYS A 350 -9.82 11.11 0.92
N ALA A 351 -10.92 10.51 0.46
CA ALA A 351 -12.19 10.57 1.19
C ALA A 351 -12.09 9.93 2.58
N MET A 352 -11.33 8.85 2.73
CA MET A 352 -11.11 8.17 4.01
C MET A 352 -10.21 8.94 4.98
N THR A 353 -9.37 9.84 4.46
CA THR A 353 -8.45 10.65 5.25
C THR A 353 -8.90 12.11 5.42
N ASP A 354 -9.95 12.55 4.72
CA ASP A 354 -10.57 13.88 4.88
C ASP A 354 -11.41 13.98 6.17
N ASN A 355 -10.72 13.87 7.30
CA ASN A 355 -11.27 13.98 8.63
C ASN A 355 -10.16 14.32 9.66
N LEU A 356 -10.57 14.62 10.89
CA LEU A 356 -9.63 14.98 11.97
C LEU A 356 -8.59 13.88 12.25
N GLY A 357 -8.93 12.61 12.05
CA GLY A 357 -7.99 11.50 12.21
C GLY A 357 -6.87 11.55 11.17
N GLY A 358 -7.23 11.76 9.89
CA GLY A 358 -6.28 11.97 8.81
C GLY A 358 -5.43 13.24 9.00
N ASP A 359 -6.03 14.35 9.45
CA ASP A 359 -5.29 15.57 9.80
C ASP A 359 -4.22 15.32 10.88
N ILE A 360 -4.57 14.55 11.92
CA ILE A 360 -3.63 14.17 12.99
C ILE A 360 -2.54 13.24 12.47
N ALA A 361 -2.89 12.27 11.61
CA ALA A 361 -1.93 11.37 10.98
C ALA A 361 -0.93 12.16 10.12
N ALA A 362 -1.41 13.01 9.21
CA ALA A 362 -0.57 13.87 8.37
C ALA A 362 0.31 14.82 9.19
N MET A 363 -0.21 15.36 10.32
CA MET A 363 0.61 16.13 11.26
C MET A 363 1.73 15.27 11.89
N GLY A 364 1.42 14.03 12.25
CA GLY A 364 2.39 13.07 12.76
C GLY A 364 3.50 12.78 11.75
N SER A 365 3.14 12.52 10.50
CA SER A 365 4.11 12.25 9.43
C SER A 365 4.98 13.48 9.12
N ALA A 366 4.41 14.69 9.11
CA ALA A 366 5.18 15.93 8.97
C ALA A 366 6.14 16.17 10.16
N LEU A 367 5.74 15.81 11.39
CA LEU A 367 6.62 15.89 12.57
C LEU A 367 7.74 14.86 12.53
N GLU A 368 7.47 13.67 11.98
CA GLU A 368 8.51 12.67 11.75
C GLU A 368 9.53 13.18 10.74
N GLU A 369 9.12 13.72 9.59
CA GLU A 369 10.04 14.30 8.62
C GLU A 369 10.89 15.44 9.23
N LEU A 370 10.26 16.31 10.02
CA LEU A 370 11.01 17.32 10.79
C LEU A 370 12.03 16.66 11.71
N SER A 371 11.65 15.58 12.41
CA SER A 371 12.54 14.84 13.31
C SER A 371 13.69 14.18 12.56
N LEU A 372 13.44 13.62 11.37
CA LEU A 372 14.47 13.04 10.50
C LEU A 372 15.47 14.10 10.03
N LYS A 373 14.99 15.27 9.56
CA LYS A 373 15.87 16.40 9.23
C LYS A 373 16.75 16.83 10.40
N ILE A 374 16.24 16.79 11.63
CA ILE A 374 17.04 17.08 12.84
C ILE A 374 18.03 15.95 13.12
N TYR A 375 17.61 14.70 12.99
CA TYR A 375 18.43 13.52 13.22
C TYR A 375 19.63 13.46 12.28
N ASP A 376 19.49 13.86 11.02
CA ASP A 376 20.58 13.89 10.03
C ASP A 376 21.79 14.71 10.53
N TYR A 377 21.55 15.80 11.28
CA TYR A 377 22.63 16.60 11.90
C TYR A 377 23.26 15.96 13.15
N LEU A 378 22.58 14.99 13.77
CA LEU A 378 22.97 14.36 15.04
C LEU A 378 23.54 12.95 14.86
N GLN A 379 23.17 12.25 13.78
CA GLN A 379 23.46 10.84 13.56
C GLN A 379 24.96 10.54 13.62
N GLU A 380 25.79 11.25 12.85
CA GLU A 380 27.24 11.02 12.79
C GLU A 380 27.95 11.22 14.15
N PRO A 381 27.70 12.32 14.89
CA PRO A 381 28.18 12.46 16.28
C PRO A 381 27.75 11.32 17.21
N LEU A 382 26.48 10.89 17.12
CA LEU A 382 25.93 9.85 17.99
C LEU A 382 26.53 8.47 17.67
N ARG A 383 26.61 8.09 16.38
CA ARG A 383 27.22 6.83 15.94
C ARG A 383 28.69 6.76 16.34
N SER A 384 29.44 7.85 16.16
CA SER A 384 30.85 7.96 16.56
C SER A 384 31.02 7.75 18.08
N ALA A 385 30.16 8.35 18.90
CA ALA A 385 30.20 8.18 20.35
C ALA A 385 29.90 6.74 20.78
N VAL A 386 28.88 6.10 20.19
CA VAL A 386 28.53 4.70 20.48
C VAL A 386 29.66 3.76 20.05
N GLN A 387 30.21 3.92 18.86
CA GLN A 387 31.30 3.09 18.34
C GLN A 387 32.60 3.26 19.15
N PHE A 388 32.88 4.46 19.67
CA PHE A 388 34.00 4.68 20.58
C PHE A 388 33.80 3.91 21.90
N ILE A 389 32.60 3.95 22.47
CA ILE A 389 32.29 3.22 23.70
C ILE A 389 32.42 1.71 23.47
N THR A 390 31.82 1.18 22.40
CA THR A 390 31.82 -0.27 22.13
C THR A 390 33.16 -0.80 21.65
N GLY A 391 33.91 -0.02 20.86
CA GLY A 391 35.19 -0.45 20.28
C GLY A 391 36.43 -0.12 21.10
N THR A 392 36.36 0.89 21.98
CA THR A 392 37.52 1.36 22.75
C THR A 392 37.32 1.24 24.26
N VAL A 393 36.18 1.72 24.78
CA VAL A 393 35.96 1.79 26.23
C VAL A 393 35.64 0.42 26.82
N VAL A 394 34.70 -0.33 26.24
CA VAL A 394 34.30 -1.66 26.73
C VAL A 394 35.46 -2.66 26.67
N PRO A 395 36.19 -2.82 25.55
CA PRO A 395 37.34 -3.72 25.49
C PRO A 395 38.48 -3.28 26.41
N GLY A 396 38.65 -1.96 26.61
CA GLY A 396 39.65 -1.40 27.53
C GLY A 396 39.34 -1.67 29.01
N ILE A 397 38.07 -1.78 29.38
CA ILE A 397 37.62 -2.19 30.72
C ILE A 397 37.78 -3.70 30.90
N GLU A 398 37.42 -4.52 29.90
CA GLU A 398 37.61 -5.97 29.93
C GLU A 398 39.09 -6.35 30.07
N GLY A 399 39.99 -5.67 29.35
CA GLY A 399 41.44 -5.84 29.48
C GLY A 399 42.03 -5.34 30.81
N PHE A 400 41.25 -4.63 31.63
CA PHE A 400 41.62 -4.23 33.00
C PHE A 400 41.11 -5.23 34.06
N MET A 401 40.16 -6.10 33.71
CA MET A 401 39.54 -7.08 34.62
C MET A 401 40.13 -8.51 34.48
N THR A 402 40.86 -8.79 33.41
CA THR A 402 41.79 -9.94 33.29
C THR A 402 43.20 -9.52 33.66
#